data_AF-A0A8H6UCC1-F1
#
_entry.id   AF-A0A8H6UCC1-F1
#
_cell.length_a   1.000
_cell.length_b   1.000
_cell.length_c   1.000
_cell.angle_alpha   90.00
_cell.angle_beta   90.00
_cell.angle_gamma   90.00
#
_symmetry.space_group_name_H-M   'P 1'
#
loop_
_entity.id
_entity.type
_entity.pdbx_description
1 polymer ?
#
loop_
_entity_poly.entity_id
_entity_poly.type
_entity_poly.pdbx_seq_one_letter_code
_entity_poly.pdbx_strand_id
1 'polypeptide(L)'
;MKGYLGLSLLPLLAAASPIVVDSIHNGAAPILSSMNAKEVPDSYIVVFKKHVNAESAATHHSWVQDIHSAQNERVELRKRSLFGLGEEAYLGLKNTFDIAGSLVGYSGHFHEDVIEQVRQHPDVDYIEKDSEVHTMEDHTVEKSAPWGLARISHRDSLSFGTFNKYLYASEGGEGVDAYTIDTGINVDHVDFEGRAQWGKTIPTNDEDADGNGHGTHCSGTIAGKKYGVAKKANLYAVKVLRSSGSGTMSDVVAGVEWAVKAHLKKAKDAKDGKIKGFKGSVANMSLGGGKSKTLEAAVNAGVEAGLHFAVAAGNDNADACNYSPAAAENPVTVGASTLQDERAYFSNYGKCTDIFAPGLNILSTWIGSKHAVNTISGTSMASPHIAGLLAYFVSLQPSKDSAFAVDELTPKKLKKDIIAIATQGALTDIPSDTPNLLAWNGGGSSNYTDIVANGGYKVTASVKDRFEGLVHKAEKLLTQELGAIYSEIHDAAIA
;
A
#
# COMPACT_ATOMS: atom_id res chain seq x y z
N MET A 1 -7.49 45.07 22.52
CA MET A 1 -8.66 44.37 21.93
C MET A 1 -8.25 43.85 20.57
N LYS A 2 -8.20 42.57 20.22
CA LYS A 2 -8.50 41.29 20.88
C LYS A 2 -7.44 40.29 20.37
N GLY A 3 -6.80 39.54 21.26
CA GLY A 3 -5.96 38.40 20.88
C GLY A 3 -6.83 37.17 20.65
N TYR A 4 -6.49 36.36 19.65
CA TYR A 4 -7.01 35.01 19.49
C TYR A 4 -5.83 34.05 19.56
N LEU A 5 -5.62 33.50 20.77
CA LEU A 5 -4.85 32.28 20.96
C LEU A 5 -5.78 31.11 20.60
N GLY A 6 -5.51 30.46 19.47
CA GLY A 6 -6.14 29.19 19.14
C GLY A 6 -5.54 28.11 20.04
N LEU A 7 -6.34 27.57 20.96
CA LEU A 7 -6.02 26.34 21.65
C LEU A 7 -5.98 25.19 20.63
N SER A 8 -4.81 24.58 20.46
CA SER A 8 -4.69 23.25 19.87
C SER A 8 -5.35 22.25 20.82
N LEU A 9 -6.53 21.73 20.46
CA LEU A 9 -7.09 20.53 21.07
C LEU A 9 -6.29 19.32 20.58
N LEU A 10 -5.22 18.99 21.33
CA LEU A 10 -4.66 17.64 21.31
C LEU A 10 -5.77 16.68 21.75
N PRO A 11 -6.06 15.59 21.01
CA PRO A 11 -6.88 14.53 21.56
C PRO A 11 -6.12 13.98 22.77
N LEU A 12 -6.61 14.26 23.98
CA LEU A 12 -6.22 13.49 25.16
C LEU A 12 -6.62 12.04 24.87
N LEU A 13 -5.65 11.20 24.51
CA LEU A 13 -5.77 9.78 24.78
C LEU A 13 -6.06 9.68 26.28
N ALA A 14 -7.25 9.17 26.61
CA ALA A 14 -7.54 8.76 27.96
C ALA A 14 -6.54 7.64 28.30
N ALA A 15 -5.45 7.99 28.97
CA ALA A 15 -4.66 7.00 29.68
C ALA A 15 -5.60 6.37 30.71
N ALA A 16 -6.03 5.14 30.41
CA ALA A 16 -6.83 4.36 31.33
C ALA A 16 -6.01 4.21 32.62
N SER A 17 -6.45 4.87 33.69
CA SER A 17 -5.85 4.66 35.00
C SER A 17 -6.27 3.27 35.48
N PRO A 18 -5.34 2.41 35.93
CA PRO A 18 -5.68 1.09 36.41
C PRO A 18 -6.60 1.20 37.63
N ILE A 19 -7.61 0.32 37.70
CA ILE A 19 -8.44 0.20 38.90
C ILE A 19 -7.70 -0.70 39.88
N VAL A 20 -7.47 -0.20 41.09
CA VAL A 20 -7.00 -1.00 42.22
C VAL A 20 -8.20 -1.71 42.83
N VAL A 21 -8.25 -3.04 42.73
CA VAL A 21 -9.21 -3.82 43.52
C VAL A 21 -8.61 -4.02 44.89
N ASP A 22 -9.02 -3.19 45.84
CA ASP A 22 -8.54 -3.25 47.21
C ASP A 22 -9.17 -4.47 47.92
N SER A 23 -8.36 -5.50 48.16
CA SER A 23 -8.75 -6.62 49.03
C SER A 23 -8.33 -6.31 50.46
N ILE A 24 -9.13 -6.75 51.43
CA ILE A 24 -9.10 -6.42 52.88
C ILE A 24 -7.79 -6.82 53.62
N HIS A 25 -6.72 -7.19 52.91
CA HIS A 25 -5.43 -7.62 53.47
C HIS A 25 -4.41 -6.49 53.50
N ASN A 26 -4.31 -5.83 54.67
CA ASN A 26 -3.27 -4.84 54.98
C ASN A 26 -1.86 -5.41 54.74
N GLY A 27 -1.24 -5.06 53.61
CA GLY A 27 0.15 -5.39 53.26
C GLY A 27 0.36 -6.26 52.01
N ALA A 28 -0.70 -6.77 51.39
CA ALA A 28 -0.59 -7.50 50.12
C ALA A 28 -0.48 -6.53 48.94
N ALA A 29 0.30 -6.91 47.92
CA ALA A 29 0.39 -6.19 46.66
C ALA A 29 -1.00 -6.12 45.98
N PRO A 30 -1.35 -4.96 45.39
CA PRO A 30 -2.62 -4.79 44.69
C PRO A 30 -2.64 -5.61 43.39
N ILE A 31 -3.85 -6.07 43.03
CA ILE A 31 -4.13 -6.64 41.71
C ILE A 31 -4.79 -5.54 40.86
N LEU A 32 -4.17 -5.22 39.74
CA LEU A 32 -4.58 -4.21 38.79
C LEU A 32 -5.27 -4.85 37.58
N SER A 33 -6.25 -4.13 37.04
CA SER A 33 -6.90 -4.46 35.76
C SER A 33 -7.06 -3.20 34.93
N SER A 34 -6.89 -3.35 33.61
CA SER A 34 -7.01 -2.24 32.67
C SER A 34 -8.49 -1.97 32.34
N MET A 35 -8.92 -0.71 32.48
CA MET A 35 -10.28 -0.32 32.08
C MET A 35 -10.45 -0.45 30.55
N ASN A 36 -11.42 -1.26 30.12
CA ASN A 36 -11.77 -1.53 28.71
C ASN A 36 -10.84 -2.48 27.94
N ALA A 37 -10.02 -3.28 28.61
CA ALA A 37 -9.26 -4.35 27.95
C ALA A 37 -9.92 -5.72 28.17
N LYS A 38 -9.75 -6.64 27.21
CA LYS A 38 -10.16 -8.03 27.36
C LYS A 38 -9.05 -8.77 28.10
N GLU A 39 -9.31 -9.16 29.34
CA GLU A 39 -8.36 -9.94 30.16
C GLU A 39 -8.10 -11.31 29.53
N VAL A 40 -6.84 -11.76 29.59
CA VAL A 40 -6.45 -13.14 29.28
C VAL A 40 -6.67 -13.96 30.57
N PRO A 41 -7.58 -14.96 30.56
CA PRO A 41 -7.89 -15.73 31.77
C PRO A 41 -6.64 -16.34 32.41
N ASP A 42 -6.55 -16.25 33.74
CA ASP A 42 -5.48 -16.84 34.56
C ASP A 42 -4.05 -16.37 34.20
N SER A 43 -3.88 -15.30 33.42
CA SER A 43 -2.59 -14.73 33.04
C SER A 43 -2.31 -13.43 33.78
N TYR A 44 -1.11 -13.30 34.32
CA TYR A 44 -0.72 -12.19 35.18
C TYR A 44 0.69 -11.69 34.85
N ILE A 45 0.90 -10.40 35.06
CA ILE A 45 2.19 -9.69 35.02
C ILE A 45 2.51 -9.27 36.46
N VAL A 46 3.64 -9.73 36.99
CA VAL A 46 4.07 -9.46 38.37
C VAL A 46 5.27 -8.52 38.31
N VAL A 47 5.17 -7.41 39.03
CA VAL A 47 6.21 -6.37 39.07
C VAL A 47 6.82 -6.32 40.46
N PHE A 48 8.15 -6.29 40.51
CA PHE A 48 8.91 -6.22 41.75
C PHE A 48 9.13 -4.79 42.22
N LYS A 49 9.34 -4.64 43.54
CA LYS A 49 9.78 -3.39 44.15
C LYS A 49 11.20 -3.05 43.73
N LYS A 50 11.54 -1.75 43.77
CA LYS A 50 12.83 -1.21 43.30
C LYS A 50 14.08 -1.78 43.98
N HIS A 51 13.96 -2.40 45.16
CA HIS A 51 15.11 -2.98 45.87
C HIS A 51 15.49 -4.38 45.37
N VAL A 52 14.63 -5.02 44.56
CA VAL A 52 14.84 -6.38 44.07
C VAL A 52 15.88 -6.37 42.94
N ASN A 53 16.98 -7.06 43.15
CA ASN A 53 18.03 -7.24 42.16
C ASN A 53 17.86 -8.59 41.42
N ALA A 54 18.71 -8.85 40.42
CA ALA A 54 18.64 -10.07 39.61
C ALA A 54 18.73 -11.38 40.42
N GLU A 55 19.51 -11.40 41.50
CA GLU A 55 19.67 -12.60 42.35
C GLU A 55 18.40 -12.87 43.19
N SER A 56 17.85 -11.82 43.80
CA SER A 56 16.58 -11.91 44.55
C SER A 56 15.41 -12.25 43.62
N ALA A 57 15.37 -11.68 42.42
CA ALA A 57 14.37 -12.01 41.40
C ALA A 57 14.45 -13.48 40.97
N ALA A 58 15.66 -14.02 40.74
CA ALA A 58 15.85 -15.43 40.40
C ALA A 58 15.39 -16.38 41.53
N THR A 59 15.66 -15.99 42.78
CA THR A 59 15.16 -16.70 43.97
C THR A 59 13.63 -16.70 44.01
N HIS A 60 13.01 -15.55 43.78
CA HIS A 60 11.56 -15.42 43.70
C HIS A 60 10.96 -16.27 42.57
N HIS A 61 11.54 -16.25 41.37
CA HIS A 61 11.07 -17.06 40.24
C HIS A 61 11.10 -18.57 40.56
N SER A 62 12.16 -19.04 41.22
CA SER A 62 12.27 -20.44 41.64
C SER A 62 11.18 -20.80 42.65
N TRP A 63 10.97 -19.95 43.66
CA TRP A 63 9.89 -20.11 44.64
C TRP A 63 8.51 -20.14 43.99
N VAL A 64 8.24 -19.27 43.01
CA VAL A 64 6.97 -19.24 42.26
C VAL A 64 6.74 -20.55 41.48
N GLN A 65 7.78 -21.08 40.85
CA GLN A 65 7.69 -22.36 40.13
C GLN A 65 7.40 -23.53 41.09
N ASP A 66 7.99 -23.52 42.29
CA ASP A 66 7.74 -24.55 43.31
C ASP A 66 6.29 -24.53 43.81
N ILE A 67 5.77 -23.36 44.21
CA ILE A 67 4.39 -23.24 44.70
C ILE A 67 3.37 -23.49 43.58
N HIS A 68 3.69 -23.13 42.34
CA HIS A 68 2.87 -23.43 41.17
C HIS A 68 2.80 -24.94 40.91
N SER A 69 3.94 -25.63 40.94
CA SER A 69 4.01 -27.09 40.73
C SER A 69 3.22 -27.84 41.81
N ALA A 70 3.41 -27.47 43.08
CA ALA A 70 2.67 -28.03 44.20
C ALA A 70 1.15 -27.82 44.08
N GLN A 71 0.73 -26.66 43.55
CA GLN A 71 -0.69 -26.37 43.32
C GLN A 71 -1.25 -27.14 42.13
N ASN A 72 -0.51 -27.24 41.03
CA ASN A 72 -0.91 -28.03 39.87
C ASN A 72 -1.10 -29.52 40.23
N GLU A 73 -0.22 -30.10 41.03
CA GLU A 73 -0.39 -31.47 41.55
C GLU A 73 -1.70 -31.62 42.35
N ARG A 74 -2.04 -30.65 43.20
CA ARG A 74 -3.30 -30.64 43.97
C ARG A 74 -4.53 -30.51 43.07
N VAL A 75 -4.45 -29.70 42.01
CA VAL A 75 -5.52 -29.50 41.04
C VAL A 75 -5.71 -30.76 40.17
N GLU A 76 -4.65 -31.40 39.71
CA GLU A 76 -4.70 -32.67 38.96
C GLU A 76 -5.28 -33.83 39.80
N LEU A 77 -4.97 -33.89 41.09
CA LEU A 77 -5.60 -34.84 42.02
C LEU A 77 -7.12 -34.61 42.17
N ARG A 78 -7.60 -33.38 42.02
CA ARG A 78 -9.04 -33.03 42.03
C ARG A 78 -9.72 -33.24 40.67
N LYS A 79 -9.02 -33.01 39.55
CA LYS A 79 -9.54 -33.21 38.18
C LYS A 79 -9.84 -34.68 37.83
N ARG A 80 -9.30 -35.65 38.56
CA ARG A 80 -9.74 -37.06 38.47
C ARG A 80 -11.21 -37.29 38.86
N SER A 81 -11.91 -36.27 39.38
CA SER A 81 -13.32 -36.32 39.76
C SER A 81 -14.28 -35.53 38.85
N LEU A 82 -13.82 -34.63 37.96
CA LEU A 82 -14.69 -33.86 37.06
C LEU A 82 -13.93 -33.44 35.78
N PHE A 83 -14.52 -33.76 34.62
CA PHE A 83 -14.02 -33.39 33.29
C PHE A 83 -14.09 -31.87 33.03
N GLY A 84 -13.08 -31.30 32.36
CA GLY A 84 -13.28 -30.13 31.48
C GLY A 84 -12.44 -28.87 31.68
N LEU A 85 -11.18 -28.93 32.13
CA LEU A 85 -10.27 -27.77 32.08
C LEU A 85 -9.23 -27.94 30.96
N GLY A 86 -9.09 -26.94 30.09
CA GLY A 86 -8.16 -26.95 28.96
C GLY A 86 -6.69 -27.03 29.39
N GLU A 87 -5.86 -27.71 28.59
CA GLU A 87 -4.45 -28.00 28.87
C GLU A 87 -3.54 -26.75 28.97
N GLU A 88 -4.00 -25.57 28.53
CA GLU A 88 -3.16 -24.35 28.45
C GLU A 88 -3.28 -23.39 29.65
N ALA A 89 -4.21 -23.61 30.58
CA ALA A 89 -4.59 -22.57 31.56
C ALA A 89 -3.54 -22.27 32.65
N TYR A 90 -2.57 -23.16 32.89
CA TYR A 90 -1.64 -23.07 34.03
C TYR A 90 -0.23 -23.53 33.67
N LEU A 91 0.36 -22.91 32.65
CA LEU A 91 1.73 -23.17 32.18
C LEU A 91 2.83 -22.65 33.14
N GLY A 92 2.47 -21.88 34.16
CA GLY A 92 3.40 -21.28 35.10
C GLY A 92 4.12 -20.06 34.52
N LEU A 93 5.36 -19.86 34.95
CA LEU A 93 6.17 -18.70 34.53
C LEU A 93 6.49 -18.77 33.03
N LYS A 94 6.13 -17.72 32.30
CA LYS A 94 6.27 -17.62 30.84
C LYS A 94 7.47 -16.78 30.42
N ASN A 95 7.55 -15.53 30.90
CA ASN A 95 8.62 -14.59 30.54
C ASN A 95 9.12 -13.86 31.79
N THR A 96 10.40 -13.50 31.82
CA THR A 96 10.99 -12.57 32.79
C THR A 96 11.46 -11.31 32.08
N PHE A 97 11.37 -10.15 32.71
CA PHE A 97 11.86 -8.89 32.15
C PHE A 97 12.67 -8.10 33.18
N ASP A 98 13.73 -7.46 32.68
CA ASP A 98 14.53 -6.47 33.39
C ASP A 98 14.78 -5.29 32.43
N ILE A 99 14.06 -4.20 32.66
CA ILE A 99 14.15 -2.99 31.84
C ILE A 99 15.16 -2.05 32.48
N ALA A 100 16.43 -2.28 32.13
CA ALA A 100 17.58 -1.46 32.57
C ALA A 100 17.65 -1.27 34.10
N GLY A 101 17.25 -2.28 34.88
CA GLY A 101 17.19 -2.25 36.34
C GLY A 101 16.10 -1.35 36.92
N SER A 102 15.29 -0.69 36.08
CA SER A 102 14.25 0.25 36.49
C SER A 102 12.88 -0.39 36.68
N LEU A 103 12.63 -1.50 35.99
CA LEU A 103 11.42 -2.29 36.09
C LEU A 103 11.78 -3.77 35.91
N VAL A 104 11.62 -4.55 36.96
CA VAL A 104 11.93 -5.99 36.99
C VAL A 104 10.67 -6.75 37.32
N GLY A 105 10.44 -7.86 36.65
CA GLY A 105 9.25 -8.68 36.87
C GLY A 105 9.17 -9.88 35.95
N TYR A 106 8.01 -10.50 35.92
CA TYR A 106 7.73 -11.66 35.09
C TYR A 106 6.25 -11.72 34.71
N SER A 107 5.93 -12.54 33.71
CA SER A 107 4.56 -12.90 33.37
C SER A 107 4.38 -14.41 33.29
N GLY A 108 3.16 -14.89 33.51
CA GLY A 108 2.85 -16.31 33.52
C GLY A 108 1.38 -16.62 33.72
N HIS A 109 1.03 -17.89 33.55
CA HIS A 109 -0.32 -18.40 33.77
C HIS A 109 -0.37 -19.15 35.10
N PHE A 110 -1.14 -18.64 36.05
CA PHE A 110 -1.15 -19.11 37.43
C PHE A 110 -2.56 -19.24 37.96
N HIS A 111 -2.80 -20.23 38.81
CA HIS A 111 -4.04 -20.34 39.55
C HIS A 111 -4.18 -19.18 40.55
N GLU A 112 -5.39 -18.70 40.80
CA GLU A 112 -5.65 -17.58 41.74
C GLU A 112 -5.00 -17.81 43.12
N ASP A 113 -5.09 -19.04 43.68
CA ASP A 113 -4.37 -19.42 44.92
C ASP A 113 -2.84 -19.20 44.90
N VAL A 114 -2.21 -19.31 43.73
CA VAL A 114 -0.77 -19.02 43.57
C VAL A 114 -0.58 -17.50 43.57
N ILE A 115 -1.44 -16.76 42.87
CA ILE A 115 -1.40 -15.28 42.85
C ILE A 115 -1.64 -14.69 44.23
N GLU A 116 -2.53 -15.27 45.03
CA GLU A 116 -2.77 -14.87 46.42
C GLU A 116 -1.55 -15.09 47.33
N GLN A 117 -0.71 -16.09 47.03
CA GLN A 117 0.59 -16.26 47.71
C GLN A 117 1.63 -15.25 47.19
N VAL A 118 1.71 -15.08 45.88
CA VAL A 118 2.66 -14.16 45.23
C VAL A 118 2.46 -12.73 45.70
N ARG A 119 1.21 -12.25 45.79
CA ARG A 119 0.91 -10.88 46.22
C ARG A 119 1.25 -10.62 47.69
N GLN A 120 1.42 -11.66 48.51
CA GLN A 120 1.84 -11.51 49.91
C GLN A 120 3.36 -11.47 50.06
N HIS A 121 4.11 -11.72 48.98
CA HIS A 121 5.56 -11.72 49.01
C HIS A 121 6.11 -10.28 49.15
N PRO A 122 7.07 -10.01 50.06
CA PRO A 122 7.55 -8.65 50.36
C PRO A 122 8.20 -7.95 49.16
N ASP A 123 8.67 -8.71 48.18
CA ASP A 123 9.36 -8.21 46.99
C ASP A 123 8.41 -7.79 45.86
N VAL A 124 7.13 -8.16 45.92
CA VAL A 124 6.14 -7.81 44.90
C VAL A 124 5.58 -6.42 45.17
N ASP A 125 5.60 -5.57 44.15
CA ASP A 125 5.04 -4.21 44.20
C ASP A 125 3.55 -4.24 43.83
N TYR A 126 3.23 -4.79 42.67
CA TYR A 126 1.86 -5.02 42.20
C TYR A 126 1.79 -6.21 41.23
N ILE A 127 0.58 -6.70 41.03
CA ILE A 127 0.24 -7.70 40.03
C ILE A 127 -0.77 -7.06 39.08
N GLU A 128 -0.56 -7.16 37.78
CA GLU A 128 -1.50 -6.72 36.75
C GLU A 128 -2.05 -7.93 36.02
N LYS A 129 -3.37 -7.99 35.83
CA LYS A 129 -3.97 -9.02 34.98
C LYS A 129 -3.58 -8.76 33.52
N ASP A 130 -3.11 -9.81 32.85
CA ASP A 130 -2.71 -9.71 31.46
C ASP A 130 -3.93 -9.46 30.56
N SER A 131 -3.74 -8.72 29.48
CA SER A 131 -4.83 -8.33 28.60
C SER A 131 -4.42 -8.35 27.13
N GLU A 132 -5.40 -8.55 26.26
CA GLU A 132 -5.17 -8.54 24.82
C GLU A 132 -4.81 -7.12 24.35
N VAL A 133 -3.69 -7.01 23.64
CA VAL A 133 -3.33 -5.82 22.87
C VAL A 133 -3.55 -6.08 21.38
N HIS A 134 -4.08 -5.08 20.67
CA HIS A 134 -4.31 -5.16 19.23
C HIS A 134 -3.33 -4.23 18.50
N THR A 135 -2.92 -4.61 17.30
CA THR A 135 -2.23 -3.70 16.38
C THR A 135 -3.18 -2.58 15.99
N MET A 136 -2.76 -1.31 16.09
CA MET A 136 -3.53 -0.22 15.51
C MET A 136 -3.54 -0.41 13.99
N GLU A 137 -4.72 -0.57 13.38
CA GLU A 137 -4.82 -0.62 11.92
C GLU A 137 -4.41 0.74 11.35
N ASP A 138 -3.23 0.79 10.73
CA ASP A 138 -2.57 2.02 10.26
C ASP A 138 -3.14 2.58 8.94
N HIS A 139 -4.24 2.02 8.44
CA HIS A 139 -4.79 2.40 7.15
C HIS A 139 -5.91 3.43 7.27
N THR A 140 -5.86 4.47 6.44
CA THR A 140 -6.94 5.44 6.28
C THR A 140 -7.90 4.93 5.20
N VAL A 141 -9.21 5.12 5.43
CA VAL A 141 -10.25 4.77 4.45
C VAL A 141 -10.87 6.04 3.88
N GLU A 142 -10.62 6.31 2.59
CA GLU A 142 -11.37 7.32 1.87
C GLU A 142 -12.66 6.72 1.30
N LYS A 143 -13.80 7.35 1.61
CA LYS A 143 -15.11 6.99 1.07
C LYS A 143 -15.39 7.80 -0.21
N SER A 144 -16.17 7.22 -1.11
CA SER A 144 -16.52 7.83 -2.40
C SER A 144 -15.32 8.07 -3.32
N ALA A 145 -14.30 7.23 -3.18
CA ALA A 145 -13.15 7.20 -4.08
C ALA A 145 -13.56 6.61 -5.45
N PRO A 146 -12.88 7.00 -6.55
CA PRO A 146 -13.02 6.31 -7.83
C PRO A 146 -12.66 4.83 -7.69
N TRP A 147 -13.32 3.99 -8.50
CA TRP A 147 -13.14 2.55 -8.43
C TRP A 147 -11.69 2.10 -8.69
N GLY A 148 -10.94 2.85 -9.51
CA GLY A 148 -9.53 2.55 -9.78
C GLY A 148 -8.67 2.57 -8.52
N LEU A 149 -8.88 3.57 -7.65
CA LEU A 149 -8.22 3.64 -6.33
C LEU A 149 -8.66 2.49 -5.43
N ALA A 150 -9.96 2.21 -5.40
CA ALA A 150 -10.48 1.08 -4.64
C ALA A 150 -9.86 -0.24 -5.10
N ARG A 151 -9.72 -0.45 -6.41
CA ARG A 151 -9.23 -1.72 -6.96
C ARG A 151 -7.77 -1.98 -6.63
N ILE A 152 -6.91 -0.96 -6.70
CA ILE A 152 -5.50 -1.12 -6.34
C ILE A 152 -5.28 -1.24 -4.83
N SER A 153 -6.30 -1.01 -3.99
CA SER A 153 -6.17 -1.14 -2.53
C SER A 153 -6.71 -2.45 -1.96
N HIS A 154 -7.47 -3.20 -2.77
CA HIS A 154 -8.03 -4.49 -2.37
C HIS A 154 -7.39 -5.63 -3.17
N ARG A 155 -7.21 -6.79 -2.55
CA ARG A 155 -6.72 -7.99 -3.25
C ARG A 155 -7.86 -8.68 -4.00
N ASP A 156 -8.96 -8.93 -3.30
CA ASP A 156 -10.16 -9.52 -3.88
C ASP A 156 -10.88 -8.53 -4.81
N SER A 157 -11.66 -9.08 -5.75
CA SER A 157 -12.48 -8.29 -6.66
C SER A 157 -13.46 -7.39 -5.91
N LEU A 158 -13.73 -6.22 -6.49
CA LEU A 158 -14.58 -5.23 -5.84
C LEU A 158 -16.03 -5.72 -5.72
N SER A 159 -16.61 -5.47 -4.54
CA SER A 159 -18.02 -5.71 -4.26
C SER A 159 -18.74 -4.37 -4.07
N PHE A 160 -20.07 -4.39 -3.96
CA PHE A 160 -20.87 -3.22 -3.56
C PHE A 160 -20.39 -2.57 -2.25
N GLY A 161 -19.73 -3.32 -1.37
CA GLY A 161 -19.20 -2.79 -0.11
C GLY A 161 -17.82 -2.12 -0.22
N THR A 162 -17.08 -2.36 -1.29
CA THR A 162 -15.67 -1.94 -1.44
C THR A 162 -15.38 -1.08 -2.66
N PHE A 163 -16.25 -1.06 -3.67
CA PHE A 163 -16.00 -0.39 -4.97
C PHE A 163 -15.71 1.11 -4.91
N ASN A 164 -16.01 1.78 -3.79
CA ASN A 164 -15.81 3.20 -3.58
C ASN A 164 -14.98 3.53 -2.32
N LYS A 165 -14.21 2.54 -1.82
CA LYS A 165 -13.35 2.68 -0.65
C LYS A 165 -11.89 2.55 -1.07
N TYR A 166 -11.09 3.58 -0.81
CA TYR A 166 -9.65 3.52 -1.00
C TYR A 166 -8.98 3.35 0.36
N LEU A 167 -8.26 2.23 0.54
CA LEU A 167 -7.42 1.99 1.71
C LEU A 167 -6.02 2.51 1.41
N TYR A 168 -5.54 3.49 2.18
CA TYR A 168 -4.27 4.16 1.90
C TYR A 168 -3.59 4.67 3.18
N ALA A 169 -2.27 4.80 3.12
CA ALA A 169 -1.46 5.41 4.16
C ALA A 169 -1.52 6.93 4.02
N SER A 170 -1.74 7.61 5.13
CA SER A 170 -2.02 9.05 5.17
C SER A 170 -0.87 9.92 4.63
N GLU A 171 0.35 9.40 4.70
CA GLU A 171 1.63 9.96 4.27
C GLU A 171 1.98 9.62 2.81
N GLY A 172 1.15 8.83 2.12
CA GLY A 172 1.36 8.41 0.75
C GLY A 172 1.61 9.57 -0.22
N GLY A 173 2.83 9.62 -0.76
CA GLY A 173 3.36 10.63 -1.69
C GLY A 173 4.22 11.72 -1.04
N GLU A 174 4.29 11.80 0.29
CA GLU A 174 5.00 12.87 0.98
C GLU A 174 6.50 12.89 0.62
N GLY A 175 7.00 14.07 0.24
CA GLY A 175 8.41 14.26 -0.11
C GLY A 175 8.79 13.75 -1.51
N VAL A 176 7.84 13.31 -2.33
CA VAL A 176 8.10 12.78 -3.67
C VAL A 176 7.62 13.74 -4.74
N ASP A 177 8.46 13.93 -5.76
CA ASP A 177 8.08 14.70 -6.96
C ASP A 177 7.67 13.77 -8.10
N ALA A 178 6.53 14.03 -8.72
CA ALA A 178 6.01 13.30 -9.86
C ALA A 178 6.04 14.18 -11.12
N TYR A 179 6.90 13.83 -12.07
CA TYR A 179 6.97 14.46 -13.38
C TYR A 179 5.93 13.84 -14.31
N THR A 180 4.98 14.65 -14.79
CA THR A 180 4.03 14.24 -15.82
C THR A 180 4.57 14.71 -17.17
N ILE A 181 5.12 13.76 -17.95
CA ILE A 181 5.68 14.01 -19.29
C ILE A 181 4.56 13.80 -20.31
N ASP A 182 3.81 14.86 -20.64
CA ASP A 182 2.52 14.77 -21.32
C ASP A 182 2.13 16.09 -22.04
N THR A 183 0.84 16.45 -22.08
CA THR A 183 0.28 17.66 -22.69
C THR A 183 0.36 18.90 -21.79
N GLY A 184 0.74 18.74 -20.52
CA GLY A 184 0.77 19.79 -19.49
C GLY A 184 -0.03 19.40 -18.25
N ILE A 185 -0.22 20.34 -17.33
CA ILE A 185 -1.14 20.20 -16.19
C ILE A 185 -1.92 21.50 -16.01
N ASN A 186 -3.22 21.42 -15.76
CA ASN A 186 -4.00 22.51 -15.18
C ASN A 186 -3.60 22.71 -13.72
N VAL A 187 -2.46 23.38 -13.49
CA VAL A 187 -1.84 23.53 -12.15
C VAL A 187 -2.75 24.25 -11.13
N ASP A 188 -3.74 24.99 -11.60
CA ASP A 188 -4.74 25.69 -10.79
C ASP A 188 -5.92 24.82 -10.35
N HIS A 189 -5.97 23.54 -10.77
CA HIS A 189 -7.06 22.64 -10.40
C HIS A 189 -7.06 22.40 -8.88
N VAL A 190 -8.20 22.59 -8.22
CA VAL A 190 -8.29 22.61 -6.75
C VAL A 190 -7.92 21.27 -6.11
N ASP A 191 -8.10 20.17 -6.85
CA ASP A 191 -7.74 18.83 -6.37
C ASP A 191 -6.22 18.66 -6.16
N PHE A 192 -5.39 19.52 -6.75
CA PHE A 192 -3.94 19.49 -6.51
C PHE A 192 -3.51 20.26 -5.26
N GLU A 193 -4.39 21.06 -4.65
CA GLU A 193 -4.12 21.83 -3.42
C GLU A 193 -2.82 22.66 -3.49
N GLY A 194 -2.48 23.16 -4.68
CA GLY A 194 -1.25 23.94 -4.91
C GLY A 194 0.03 23.11 -5.04
N ARG A 195 -0.04 21.77 -5.02
CA ARG A 195 1.11 20.87 -5.21
C ARG A 195 1.53 20.69 -6.67
N ALA A 196 0.74 21.16 -7.62
CA ALA A 196 1.06 21.12 -9.04
C ALA A 196 1.76 22.41 -9.48
N GLN A 197 2.83 22.27 -10.25
CA GLN A 197 3.61 23.39 -10.79
C GLN A 197 4.15 23.10 -12.18
N TRP A 198 4.45 24.16 -12.93
CA TRP A 198 5.11 24.04 -14.22
C TRP A 198 6.58 23.68 -14.08
N GLY A 199 7.02 22.75 -14.93
CA GLY A 199 8.42 22.38 -15.10
C GLY A 199 8.96 22.96 -16.40
N LYS A 200 8.54 22.40 -17.54
CA LYS A 200 9.02 22.82 -18.86
C LYS A 200 8.01 22.54 -19.97
N THR A 201 7.86 23.50 -20.87
CA THR A 201 7.25 23.30 -22.19
C THR A 201 8.35 23.14 -23.24
N ILE A 202 8.34 21.99 -23.91
CA ILE A 202 9.33 21.60 -24.92
C ILE A 202 8.90 22.02 -26.34
N PRO A 203 7.65 21.78 -26.79
CA PRO A 203 7.23 22.22 -28.11
C PRO A 203 7.38 23.74 -28.28
N THR A 204 8.00 24.14 -29.39
CA THR A 204 8.17 25.56 -29.71
C THR A 204 6.83 26.23 -29.97
N ASN A 205 6.70 27.47 -29.50
CA ASN A 205 5.51 28.32 -29.61
C ASN A 205 4.24 27.70 -29.01
N ASP A 206 4.38 26.92 -27.94
CA ASP A 206 3.26 26.44 -27.13
C ASP A 206 3.33 27.08 -25.75
N GLU A 207 2.19 27.23 -25.10
CA GLU A 207 2.06 27.91 -23.81
C GLU A 207 2.23 26.91 -22.66
N ASP A 208 2.54 27.43 -21.47
CA ASP A 208 2.47 26.70 -20.20
C ASP A 208 0.99 26.50 -19.81
N ALA A 209 0.29 25.75 -20.64
CA ALA A 209 -1.11 25.35 -20.48
C ALA A 209 -1.31 23.90 -20.95
N ASP A 210 -2.17 23.17 -20.23
CA ASP A 210 -2.68 21.89 -20.73
C ASP A 210 -3.87 22.11 -21.66
N GLY A 211 -3.60 22.39 -22.94
CA GLY A 211 -4.65 22.60 -23.93
C GLY A 211 -5.38 21.34 -24.40
N ASN A 212 -5.00 20.15 -23.91
CA ASN A 212 -5.63 18.88 -24.30
C ASN A 212 -6.41 18.23 -23.16
N GLY A 213 -5.85 18.22 -21.94
CA GLY A 213 -6.44 17.67 -20.73
C GLY A 213 -5.95 16.31 -20.32
N HIS A 214 -5.32 15.60 -21.23
CA HIS A 214 -4.76 14.28 -21.00
C HIS A 214 -3.74 14.29 -19.85
N GLY A 215 -2.81 15.25 -19.85
CA GLY A 215 -1.82 15.40 -18.79
C GLY A 215 -2.44 15.75 -17.43
N THR A 216 -3.43 16.65 -17.39
CA THR A 216 -4.19 16.96 -16.16
C THR A 216 -4.84 15.71 -15.59
N HIS A 217 -5.50 14.90 -16.41
CA HIS A 217 -6.17 13.65 -15.98
C HIS A 217 -5.18 12.65 -15.38
N CYS A 218 -4.04 12.47 -16.06
CA CYS A 218 -2.97 11.61 -15.58
C CYS A 218 -2.44 12.11 -14.22
N SER A 219 -2.15 13.41 -14.10
CA SER A 219 -1.68 14.01 -12.86
C SER A 219 -2.69 13.89 -11.70
N GLY A 220 -3.99 14.02 -12.00
CA GLY A 220 -5.07 13.77 -11.03
C GLY A 220 -5.02 12.35 -10.48
N THR A 221 -4.79 11.37 -11.34
CA THR A 221 -4.68 9.94 -10.95
C THR A 221 -3.40 9.66 -10.15
N ILE A 222 -2.31 10.38 -10.44
CA ILE A 222 -1.05 10.23 -9.68
C ILE A 222 -1.21 10.80 -8.27
N ALA A 223 -1.61 12.06 -8.13
CA ALA A 223 -1.47 12.80 -6.87
C ALA A 223 -2.61 13.78 -6.54
N GLY A 224 -3.75 13.70 -7.22
CA GLY A 224 -4.95 14.45 -6.83
C GLY A 224 -5.41 14.13 -5.40
N LYS A 225 -5.97 15.11 -4.69
CA LYS A 225 -6.53 14.94 -3.35
C LYS A 225 -7.61 13.86 -3.35
N LYS A 226 -8.57 13.93 -4.28
CA LYS A 226 -9.67 12.96 -4.39
C LYS A 226 -9.34 11.83 -5.36
N TYR A 227 -8.72 12.14 -6.49
CA TYR A 227 -8.53 11.18 -7.58
C TYR A 227 -7.17 10.46 -7.55
N GLY A 228 -6.24 10.90 -6.69
CA GLY A 228 -4.86 10.45 -6.70
C GLY A 228 -4.57 9.24 -5.82
N VAL A 229 -3.63 8.43 -6.27
CA VAL A 229 -3.03 7.33 -5.50
C VAL A 229 -2.11 7.87 -4.39
N ALA A 230 -1.16 8.75 -4.75
CA ALA A 230 -0.17 9.35 -3.85
C ALA A 230 -0.58 10.79 -3.50
N LYS A 231 -1.57 10.90 -2.62
CA LYS A 231 -2.30 12.15 -2.31
C LYS A 231 -1.43 13.28 -1.74
N LYS A 232 -0.17 13.04 -1.36
CA LYS A 232 0.77 14.06 -0.89
C LYS A 232 1.93 14.38 -1.84
N ALA A 233 2.01 13.74 -3.02
CA ALA A 233 3.11 13.98 -3.96
C ALA A 233 3.02 15.35 -4.64
N ASN A 234 4.17 15.93 -5.00
CA ASN A 234 4.24 17.16 -5.79
C ASN A 234 4.16 16.82 -7.27
N LEU A 235 3.49 17.64 -8.07
CA LEU A 235 3.31 17.41 -9.51
C LEU A 235 4.09 18.44 -10.32
N TYR A 236 4.83 17.98 -11.32
CA TYR A 236 5.60 18.81 -12.24
C TYR A 236 5.16 18.57 -13.67
N ALA A 237 4.63 19.61 -14.32
CA ALA A 237 4.22 19.56 -15.72
C ALA A 237 5.44 19.62 -16.65
N VAL A 238 5.65 18.56 -17.44
CA VAL A 238 6.65 18.50 -18.50
C VAL A 238 5.92 18.29 -19.82
N LYS A 239 5.63 19.39 -20.51
CA LYS A 239 4.84 19.38 -21.74
C LYS A 239 5.72 19.00 -22.92
N VAL A 240 5.44 17.83 -23.51
CA VAL A 240 6.08 17.28 -24.70
C VAL A 240 5.10 17.06 -25.84
N LEU A 241 3.80 17.02 -25.53
CA LEU A 241 2.71 16.96 -26.50
C LEU A 241 2.06 18.35 -26.60
N ARG A 242 1.79 18.77 -27.84
CA ARG A 242 1.08 20.03 -28.10
C ARG A 242 -0.36 19.93 -27.62
N SER A 243 -1.06 21.06 -27.58
CA SER A 243 -2.48 21.13 -27.22
C SER A 243 -3.40 20.26 -28.12
N SER A 244 -2.93 19.86 -29.30
CA SER A 244 -3.59 18.85 -30.15
C SER A 244 -3.48 17.40 -29.64
N GLY A 245 -2.71 17.14 -28.58
CA GLY A 245 -2.44 15.80 -28.06
C GLY A 245 -1.31 15.05 -28.78
N SER A 246 -0.55 15.73 -29.64
CA SER A 246 0.52 15.13 -30.46
C SER A 246 1.85 15.86 -30.29
N GLY A 247 2.97 15.15 -30.38
CA GLY A 247 4.32 15.70 -30.29
C GLY A 247 5.32 14.86 -31.07
N THR A 248 6.56 15.34 -31.17
CA THR A 248 7.63 14.59 -31.85
C THR A 248 8.39 13.71 -30.88
N MET A 249 8.97 12.60 -31.36
CA MET A 249 9.84 11.76 -30.52
C MET A 249 11.03 12.55 -29.95
N SER A 250 11.55 13.54 -30.67
CA SER A 250 12.59 14.45 -30.18
C SER A 250 12.12 15.30 -29.00
N ASP A 251 10.88 15.82 -29.04
CA ASP A 251 10.33 16.58 -27.92
C ASP A 251 10.13 15.70 -26.69
N VAL A 252 9.68 14.46 -26.90
CA VAL A 252 9.53 13.48 -25.81
C VAL A 252 10.90 13.15 -25.18
N VAL A 253 11.93 12.89 -25.98
CA VAL A 253 13.29 12.64 -25.48
C VAL A 253 13.84 13.86 -24.72
N ALA A 254 13.62 15.07 -25.22
CA ALA A 254 14.04 16.30 -24.52
C ALA A 254 13.27 16.51 -23.20
N GLY A 255 12.00 16.11 -23.13
CA GLY A 255 11.23 16.11 -21.88
C GLY A 255 11.76 15.10 -20.86
N VAL A 256 12.11 13.89 -21.30
CA VAL A 256 12.78 12.88 -20.45
C VAL A 256 14.11 13.41 -19.91
N GLU A 257 14.94 13.98 -20.78
CA GLU A 257 16.22 14.60 -20.39
C GLU A 257 16.01 15.69 -19.33
N TRP A 258 15.03 16.58 -19.53
CA TRP A 258 14.73 17.64 -18.58
C TRP A 258 14.30 17.09 -17.22
N ALA A 259 13.40 16.09 -17.19
CA ALA A 259 12.93 15.48 -15.95
C ALA A 259 14.07 14.81 -15.17
N VAL A 260 14.96 14.10 -15.88
CA VAL A 260 16.15 13.47 -15.26
C VAL A 260 17.10 14.53 -14.69
N LYS A 261 17.39 15.61 -15.43
CA LYS A 261 18.22 16.72 -14.93
C LYS A 261 17.61 17.40 -13.71
N ALA A 262 16.29 17.60 -13.71
CA ALA A 262 15.57 18.18 -12.57
C ALA A 262 15.65 17.27 -11.33
N HIS A 263 15.45 15.96 -11.51
CA HIS A 263 15.60 14.96 -10.45
C HIS A 263 17.02 14.96 -9.87
N LEU A 264 18.05 14.83 -10.72
CA LEU A 264 19.45 14.79 -10.29
C LEU A 264 19.85 16.05 -9.51
N LYS A 265 19.37 17.23 -9.96
CA LYS A 265 19.60 18.48 -9.24
C LYS A 265 18.97 18.44 -7.84
N LYS A 266 17.70 18.02 -7.72
CA LYS A 266 17.02 17.93 -6.43
C LYS A 266 17.66 16.89 -5.51
N ALA A 267 17.99 15.71 -6.03
CA ALA A 267 18.69 14.67 -5.28
C ALA A 267 20.04 15.18 -4.72
N LYS A 268 20.80 15.92 -5.53
CA LYS A 268 22.02 16.58 -5.08
C LYS A 268 21.75 17.63 -4.01
N ASP A 269 20.80 18.54 -4.23
CA ASP A 269 20.48 19.59 -3.27
C ASP A 269 19.96 19.02 -1.93
N ALA A 270 19.27 17.88 -1.95
CA ALA A 270 18.83 17.16 -0.75
C ALA A 270 20.03 16.55 0.00
N LYS A 271 20.93 15.90 -0.73
CA LYS A 271 22.17 15.35 -0.17
C LYS A 271 23.08 16.43 0.43
N ASP A 272 23.11 17.61 -0.18
CA ASP A 272 23.82 18.79 0.33
C ASP A 272 23.10 19.48 1.50
N GLY A 273 21.92 19.00 1.91
CA GLY A 273 21.12 19.57 3.01
C GLY A 273 20.40 20.89 2.68
N LYS A 274 20.34 21.30 1.40
CA LYS A 274 19.68 22.54 0.97
C LYS A 274 18.17 22.42 0.89
N ILE A 275 17.66 21.21 0.64
CA ILE A 275 16.24 20.89 0.69
C ILE A 275 16.02 19.76 1.70
N LYS A 276 14.97 19.88 2.50
CA LYS A 276 14.59 18.87 3.49
C LYS A 276 13.36 18.10 3.01
N GLY A 277 13.24 16.85 3.43
CA GLY A 277 12.07 16.01 3.15
C GLY A 277 11.96 15.47 1.72
N PHE A 278 12.95 15.69 0.86
CA PHE A 278 12.97 15.06 -0.47
C PHE A 278 13.32 13.57 -0.34
N LYS A 279 12.40 12.70 -0.77
CA LYS A 279 12.54 11.24 -0.71
C LYS A 279 12.87 10.62 -2.07
N GLY A 280 12.49 11.27 -3.17
CA GLY A 280 12.79 10.80 -4.51
C GLY A 280 11.88 11.42 -5.57
N SER A 281 11.91 10.86 -6.77
CA SER A 281 11.05 11.32 -7.86
C SER A 281 10.54 10.17 -8.71
N VAL A 282 9.39 10.37 -9.32
CA VAL A 282 8.78 9.46 -10.29
C VAL A 282 8.44 10.23 -11.57
N ALA A 283 8.29 9.51 -12.67
CA ALA A 283 7.85 10.04 -13.94
C ALA A 283 6.77 9.14 -14.54
N ASN A 284 5.74 9.77 -15.10
CA ASN A 284 4.70 9.11 -15.87
C ASN A 284 4.81 9.50 -17.33
N MET A 285 4.82 8.51 -18.22
CA MET A 285 4.73 8.71 -19.67
C MET A 285 3.50 7.96 -20.19
N SER A 286 2.36 8.62 -20.13
CA SER A 286 1.08 8.13 -20.64
C SER A 286 0.90 8.43 -22.14
N LEU A 287 1.99 8.25 -22.87
CA LEU A 287 2.09 8.51 -24.29
C LEU A 287 2.74 7.30 -24.96
N GLY A 288 2.59 7.21 -26.27
CA GLY A 288 3.20 6.14 -27.04
C GLY A 288 3.11 6.41 -28.53
N GLY A 289 3.81 5.58 -29.28
CA GLY A 289 3.79 5.56 -30.73
C GLY A 289 4.62 4.40 -31.24
N GLY A 290 5.01 4.48 -32.51
CA GLY A 290 5.90 3.48 -33.11
C GLY A 290 7.21 3.33 -32.35
N LYS A 291 7.83 2.15 -32.49
CA LYS A 291 9.10 1.81 -31.83
C LYS A 291 10.20 2.83 -32.11
N SER A 292 10.92 3.23 -31.06
CA SER A 292 11.99 4.21 -31.07
C SER A 292 13.11 3.81 -30.10
N LYS A 293 14.22 3.33 -30.67
CA LYS A 293 15.42 2.95 -29.91
C LYS A 293 15.96 4.09 -29.04
N THR A 294 15.91 5.33 -29.54
CA THR A 294 16.41 6.51 -28.81
C THR A 294 15.53 6.81 -27.60
N LEU A 295 14.21 6.70 -27.74
CA LEU A 295 13.30 6.91 -26.61
C LEU A 295 13.48 5.84 -25.54
N GLU A 296 13.60 4.56 -25.95
CA GLU A 296 13.88 3.46 -25.03
C GLU A 296 15.18 3.69 -24.26
N ALA A 297 16.26 4.07 -24.96
CA ALA A 297 17.54 4.37 -24.32
C ALA A 297 17.46 5.56 -23.36
N ALA A 298 16.71 6.62 -23.71
CA ALA A 298 16.53 7.78 -22.85
C ALA A 298 15.77 7.44 -21.55
N VAL A 299 14.69 6.66 -21.66
CA VAL A 299 13.91 6.22 -20.49
C VAL A 299 14.74 5.28 -19.63
N ASN A 300 15.45 4.31 -20.22
CA ASN A 300 16.33 3.41 -19.48
C ASN A 300 17.43 4.16 -18.73
N ALA A 301 18.08 5.14 -19.37
CA ALA A 301 19.09 5.99 -18.74
C ALA A 301 18.49 6.84 -17.59
N GLY A 302 17.26 7.31 -17.74
CA GLY A 302 16.55 8.01 -16.67
C GLY A 302 16.30 7.13 -15.45
N VAL A 303 15.90 5.88 -15.66
CA VAL A 303 15.74 4.87 -14.59
C VAL A 303 17.07 4.56 -13.92
N GLU A 304 18.15 4.40 -14.69
CA GLU A 304 19.50 4.17 -14.15
C GLU A 304 20.03 5.38 -13.36
N ALA A 305 19.57 6.60 -13.67
CA ALA A 305 19.88 7.81 -12.94
C ALA A 305 19.08 7.98 -11.62
N GLY A 306 18.19 7.04 -11.30
CA GLY A 306 17.41 7.04 -10.05
C GLY A 306 15.98 7.56 -10.17
N LEU A 307 15.54 8.01 -11.35
CA LEU A 307 14.15 8.45 -11.57
C LEU A 307 13.26 7.24 -11.87
N HIS A 308 12.22 7.00 -11.07
CA HIS A 308 11.32 5.86 -11.29
C HIS A 308 10.34 6.17 -12.42
N PHE A 309 10.17 5.27 -13.41
CA PHE A 309 9.26 5.49 -14.53
C PHE A 309 8.10 4.49 -14.55
N ALA A 310 6.90 5.00 -14.81
CA ALA A 310 5.77 4.21 -15.30
C ALA A 310 5.43 4.64 -16.74
N VAL A 311 5.19 3.67 -17.61
CA VAL A 311 4.90 3.90 -19.02
C VAL A 311 3.67 3.11 -19.48
N ALA A 312 2.89 3.69 -20.39
CA ALA A 312 1.73 3.03 -20.97
C ALA A 312 2.14 1.92 -21.96
N ALA A 313 1.46 0.76 -21.91
CA ALA A 313 1.71 -0.35 -22.84
C ALA A 313 1.24 -0.07 -24.28
N GLY A 314 0.24 0.81 -24.45
CA GLY A 314 -0.39 1.16 -25.73
C GLY A 314 -1.81 0.60 -25.89
N ASN A 315 -2.57 1.13 -26.84
CA ASN A 315 -4.03 0.96 -26.95
C ASN A 315 -4.46 0.27 -28.26
N ASP A 316 -3.60 -0.56 -28.83
CA ASP A 316 -3.77 -1.13 -30.17
C ASP A 316 -4.17 -2.62 -30.14
N ASN A 317 -4.39 -3.18 -28.94
CA ASN A 317 -4.58 -4.62 -28.72
C ASN A 317 -3.50 -5.45 -29.43
N ALA A 318 -2.24 -5.06 -29.26
CA ALA A 318 -1.07 -5.64 -29.92
C ALA A 318 0.07 -5.92 -28.93
N ASP A 319 1.16 -6.53 -29.43
CA ASP A 319 2.37 -6.75 -28.65
C ASP A 319 3.05 -5.42 -28.28
N ALA A 320 3.09 -5.13 -26.97
CA ALA A 320 3.69 -3.94 -26.38
C ALA A 320 5.17 -3.76 -26.76
N CYS A 321 5.89 -4.83 -27.11
CA CYS A 321 7.28 -4.77 -27.54
C CYS A 321 7.50 -4.04 -28.88
N ASN A 322 6.44 -3.73 -29.61
CA ASN A 322 6.46 -2.96 -30.87
C ASN A 322 6.24 -1.45 -30.68
N TYR A 323 6.06 -1.00 -29.43
CA TYR A 323 5.75 0.38 -29.09
C TYR A 323 6.80 0.96 -28.15
N SER A 324 7.03 2.26 -28.24
CA SER A 324 7.90 2.97 -27.29
C SER A 324 7.10 4.07 -26.60
N PRO A 325 7.34 4.30 -25.29
CA PRO A 325 8.38 3.70 -24.45
C PRO A 325 8.05 2.31 -23.87
N ALA A 326 6.93 1.67 -24.23
CA ALA A 326 6.50 0.37 -23.69
C ALA A 326 7.55 -0.76 -23.77
N ALA A 327 8.38 -0.79 -24.82
CA ALA A 327 9.44 -1.78 -25.00
C ALA A 327 10.74 -1.48 -24.22
N ALA A 328 10.83 -0.37 -23.49
CA ALA A 328 11.98 -0.08 -22.64
C ALA A 328 12.03 -1.06 -21.45
N GLU A 329 13.21 -1.58 -21.13
CA GLU A 329 13.38 -2.69 -20.17
C GLU A 329 13.27 -2.25 -18.70
N ASN A 330 13.80 -1.07 -18.38
CA ASN A 330 13.94 -0.59 -17.01
C ASN A 330 12.67 0.06 -16.40
N PRO A 331 11.78 0.79 -17.11
CA PRO A 331 10.56 1.36 -16.52
C PRO A 331 9.54 0.27 -16.19
N VAL A 332 8.48 0.61 -15.47
CA VAL A 332 7.32 -0.28 -15.30
C VAL A 332 6.33 -0.04 -16.44
N THR A 333 6.15 -1.02 -17.33
CA THR A 333 5.20 -0.94 -18.45
C THR A 333 3.83 -1.47 -18.04
N VAL A 334 2.80 -0.66 -18.26
CA VAL A 334 1.49 -0.82 -17.63
C VAL A 334 0.38 -1.07 -18.64
N GLY A 335 -0.24 -2.24 -18.54
CA GLY A 335 -1.48 -2.58 -19.25
C GLY A 335 -2.73 -2.09 -18.52
N ALA A 336 -3.85 -2.01 -19.23
CA ALA A 336 -5.13 -1.53 -18.70
C ALA A 336 -6.08 -2.68 -18.33
N SER A 337 -6.70 -2.58 -17.16
CA SER A 337 -7.78 -3.47 -16.71
C SER A 337 -9.13 -2.75 -16.59
N THR A 338 -10.20 -3.54 -16.51
CA THR A 338 -11.57 -3.08 -16.28
C THR A 338 -11.97 -3.22 -14.81
N LEU A 339 -13.16 -2.72 -14.46
CA LEU A 339 -13.75 -2.88 -13.13
C LEU A 339 -14.07 -4.35 -12.81
N GLN A 340 -14.28 -5.16 -13.84
CA GLN A 340 -14.64 -6.58 -13.76
C GLN A 340 -13.42 -7.50 -13.69
N ASP A 341 -12.22 -6.97 -13.49
CA ASP A 341 -10.97 -7.73 -13.52
C ASP A 341 -10.75 -8.46 -14.86
N GLU A 342 -11.02 -7.77 -15.96
CA GLU A 342 -10.64 -8.19 -17.31
C GLU A 342 -9.49 -7.32 -17.81
N ARG A 343 -8.69 -7.83 -18.73
CA ARG A 343 -7.87 -6.96 -19.59
C ARG A 343 -8.79 -6.05 -20.40
N ALA A 344 -8.55 -4.75 -20.39
CA ALA A 344 -9.29 -3.84 -21.25
C ALA A 344 -9.05 -4.21 -22.73
N TYR A 345 -10.12 -4.28 -23.53
CA TYR A 345 -10.08 -4.82 -24.90
C TYR A 345 -9.04 -4.15 -25.83
N PHE A 346 -8.71 -2.87 -25.58
CA PHE A 346 -7.72 -2.12 -26.35
C PHE A 346 -6.28 -2.28 -25.82
N SER A 347 -6.09 -2.79 -24.59
CA SER A 347 -4.77 -2.80 -23.97
C SER A 347 -3.80 -3.67 -24.76
N ASN A 348 -2.63 -3.13 -25.08
CA ASN A 348 -1.50 -3.94 -25.50
C ASN A 348 -1.10 -4.93 -24.39
N TYR A 349 -0.38 -5.96 -24.80
CA TYR A 349 -0.04 -7.13 -24.00
C TYR A 349 1.33 -7.69 -24.40
N GLY A 350 1.70 -8.84 -23.84
CA GLY A 350 2.94 -9.56 -24.14
C GLY A 350 4.01 -9.38 -23.08
N LYS A 351 5.19 -9.93 -23.34
CA LYS A 351 6.32 -9.96 -22.40
C LYS A 351 6.88 -8.59 -21.99
N CYS A 352 6.61 -7.54 -22.77
CA CYS A 352 7.03 -6.17 -22.43
C CYS A 352 6.02 -5.47 -21.50
N THR A 353 4.88 -6.08 -21.20
CA THR A 353 3.95 -5.60 -20.16
C THR A 353 4.35 -6.20 -18.82
N ASP A 354 4.69 -5.37 -17.83
CA ASP A 354 5.11 -5.83 -16.50
C ASP A 354 3.90 -6.11 -15.59
N ILE A 355 2.90 -5.23 -15.64
CA ILE A 355 1.77 -5.21 -14.69
C ILE A 355 0.55 -4.53 -15.30
N PHE A 356 -0.63 -4.82 -14.77
CA PHE A 356 -1.89 -4.17 -15.13
C PHE A 356 -2.37 -3.25 -14.00
N ALA A 357 -3.06 -2.19 -14.39
CA ALA A 357 -3.77 -1.29 -13.48
C ALA A 357 -5.09 -0.80 -14.11
N PRO A 358 -6.02 -0.25 -13.31
CA PRO A 358 -7.29 0.29 -13.80
C PRO A 358 -7.11 1.29 -14.95
N GLY A 359 -7.70 1.00 -16.11
CA GLY A 359 -7.53 1.83 -17.31
C GLY A 359 -8.77 2.04 -18.17
N LEU A 360 -9.89 1.36 -17.90
CA LEU A 360 -11.17 1.58 -18.61
C LEU A 360 -12.15 2.37 -17.73
N ASN A 361 -12.68 3.49 -18.23
CA ASN A 361 -13.61 4.35 -17.50
C ASN A 361 -13.05 4.88 -16.18
N ILE A 362 -11.91 5.57 -16.26
CA ILE A 362 -11.23 6.17 -15.11
C ILE A 362 -11.60 7.64 -14.98
N LEU A 363 -12.19 8.00 -13.83
CA LEU A 363 -12.56 9.36 -13.46
C LEU A 363 -11.37 10.08 -12.83
N SER A 364 -10.99 11.24 -13.36
CA SER A 364 -9.95 12.10 -12.78
C SER A 364 -10.19 13.58 -13.15
N THR A 365 -9.26 14.44 -12.74
CA THR A 365 -9.25 15.89 -13.02
C THR A 365 -9.16 16.19 -14.52
N TRP A 366 -9.58 17.40 -14.91
CA TRP A 366 -9.63 17.83 -16.31
C TRP A 366 -9.37 19.35 -16.45
N ILE A 367 -9.27 19.79 -17.70
CA ILE A 367 -9.13 21.19 -18.16
C ILE A 367 -10.50 21.86 -18.23
N GLY A 368 -10.51 23.20 -18.25
CA GLY A 368 -11.66 24.03 -18.59
C GLY A 368 -12.19 24.79 -17.39
N SER A 369 -11.95 24.27 -16.18
CA SER A 369 -12.12 25.00 -14.94
C SER A 369 -11.23 24.43 -13.84
N LYS A 370 -11.21 25.07 -12.66
CA LYS A 370 -10.48 24.57 -11.49
C LYS A 370 -11.12 23.33 -10.84
N HIS A 371 -12.28 22.89 -11.32
CA HIS A 371 -13.06 21.78 -10.76
C HIS A 371 -13.44 20.71 -11.81
N ALA A 372 -12.99 20.88 -13.05
CA ALA A 372 -13.40 20.02 -14.14
C ALA A 372 -12.88 18.60 -13.93
N VAL A 373 -13.72 17.61 -14.23
CA VAL A 373 -13.38 16.19 -14.16
C VAL A 373 -13.86 15.50 -15.43
N ASN A 374 -13.21 14.40 -15.79
CA ASN A 374 -13.59 13.63 -16.96
C ASN A 374 -13.33 12.14 -16.75
N THR A 375 -14.14 11.31 -17.41
CA THR A 375 -13.99 9.85 -17.43
C THR A 375 -13.50 9.42 -18.80
N ILE A 376 -12.28 8.92 -18.86
CA ILE A 376 -11.66 8.44 -20.11
C ILE A 376 -10.97 7.10 -19.89
N SER A 377 -10.52 6.50 -20.99
CA SER A 377 -10.00 5.14 -21.03
C SER A 377 -8.69 5.07 -21.81
N GLY A 378 -7.77 4.23 -21.36
CA GLY A 378 -6.50 3.96 -22.00
C GLY A 378 -5.51 3.33 -21.05
N THR A 379 -4.44 2.72 -21.58
CA THR A 379 -3.23 2.42 -20.80
C THR A 379 -2.61 3.70 -20.24
N SER A 380 -2.92 4.85 -20.86
CA SER A 380 -2.64 6.18 -20.34
C SER A 380 -3.34 6.51 -19.02
N MET A 381 -4.42 5.82 -18.66
CA MET A 381 -5.08 5.95 -17.36
C MET A 381 -4.59 4.87 -16.37
N ALA A 382 -4.09 3.74 -16.87
CA ALA A 382 -3.47 2.70 -16.06
C ALA A 382 -2.06 3.11 -15.56
N SER A 383 -1.22 3.61 -16.46
CA SER A 383 0.14 4.10 -16.15
C SER A 383 0.22 5.06 -14.95
N PRO A 384 -0.63 6.10 -14.83
CA PRO A 384 -0.57 7.03 -13.71
C PRO A 384 -0.97 6.40 -12.36
N HIS A 385 -1.75 5.31 -12.34
CA HIS A 385 -1.95 4.55 -11.10
C HIS A 385 -0.61 3.97 -10.61
N ILE A 386 0.21 3.41 -11.52
CA ILE A 386 1.53 2.88 -11.18
C ILE A 386 2.53 3.99 -10.84
N ALA A 387 2.54 5.12 -11.58
CA ALA A 387 3.36 6.26 -11.18
C ALA A 387 2.99 6.77 -9.78
N GLY A 388 1.69 6.79 -9.48
CA GLY A 388 1.17 7.03 -8.14
C GLY A 388 1.67 6.01 -7.11
N LEU A 389 1.63 4.71 -7.41
CA LEU A 389 2.16 3.67 -6.52
C LEU A 389 3.68 3.76 -6.31
N LEU A 390 4.44 4.09 -7.35
CA LEU A 390 5.86 4.36 -7.24
C LEU A 390 6.11 5.51 -6.26
N ALA A 391 5.36 6.62 -6.38
CA ALA A 391 5.49 7.76 -5.47
C ALA A 391 5.04 7.42 -4.05
N TYR A 392 3.96 6.65 -3.93
CA TYR A 392 3.43 6.15 -2.68
C TYR A 392 4.49 5.32 -1.94
N PHE A 393 5.09 4.31 -2.58
CA PHE A 393 6.08 3.46 -1.93
C PHE A 393 7.42 4.16 -1.65
N VAL A 394 7.88 5.06 -2.53
CA VAL A 394 9.05 5.90 -2.23
C VAL A 394 8.80 6.77 -0.99
N SER A 395 7.57 7.27 -0.81
CA SER A 395 7.24 8.08 0.36
C SER A 395 7.17 7.30 1.68
N LEU A 396 6.86 6.00 1.64
CA LEU A 396 6.78 5.15 2.82
C LEU A 396 8.15 4.72 3.35
N GLN A 397 9.23 5.00 2.62
CA GLN A 397 10.58 4.77 3.14
C GLN A 397 10.83 5.65 4.38
N PRO A 398 11.44 5.10 5.44
CA PRO A 398 11.95 5.90 6.55
C PRO A 398 12.86 7.01 6.02
N SER A 399 12.85 8.16 6.68
CA SER A 399 13.75 9.25 6.31
C SER A 399 15.21 8.81 6.47
N LYS A 400 16.11 9.31 5.61
CA LYS A 400 17.54 8.92 5.61
C LYS A 400 18.27 9.26 6.92
N ASP A 401 17.72 10.17 7.72
CA ASP A 401 18.20 10.57 9.04
C ASP A 401 17.53 9.82 10.21
N SER A 402 16.63 8.88 9.93
CA SER A 402 16.02 8.00 10.93
C SER A 402 17.03 6.94 11.41
N ALA A 403 16.98 6.59 12.69
CA ALA A 403 17.71 5.44 13.24
C ALA A 403 17.29 4.10 12.61
N PHE A 404 16.16 4.08 11.89
CA PHE A 404 15.62 2.95 11.15
C PHE A 404 15.82 3.08 9.62
N ALA A 405 16.71 3.97 9.17
CA ALA A 405 16.99 4.14 7.75
C ALA A 405 17.51 2.83 7.15
N VAL A 406 16.89 2.42 6.04
CA VAL A 406 17.30 1.28 5.21
C VAL A 406 18.05 1.79 3.97
N ASP A 407 18.65 0.86 3.22
CA ASP A 407 19.29 1.18 1.94
C ASP A 407 18.34 1.92 0.99
N GLU A 408 18.90 2.75 0.13
CA GLU A 408 18.14 3.54 -0.84
C GLU A 408 17.27 2.65 -1.74
N LEU A 409 15.96 2.98 -1.83
CA LEU A 409 15.01 2.28 -2.67
C LEU A 409 15.24 2.59 -4.14
N THR A 410 16.15 1.84 -4.77
CA THR A 410 16.48 2.03 -6.20
C THR A 410 15.28 1.69 -7.12
N PRO A 411 15.21 2.27 -8.34
CA PRO A 411 14.17 1.93 -9.31
C PRO A 411 14.08 0.44 -9.66
N LYS A 412 15.23 -0.23 -9.81
CA LYS A 412 15.28 -1.68 -10.05
C LYS A 412 14.65 -2.47 -8.90
N LYS A 413 14.95 -2.09 -7.65
CA LYS A 413 14.37 -2.72 -6.46
C LYS A 413 12.86 -2.48 -6.40
N LEU A 414 12.41 -1.23 -6.57
CA LEU A 414 10.99 -0.90 -6.48
C LEU A 414 10.16 -1.55 -7.60
N LYS A 415 10.67 -1.61 -8.85
CA LYS A 415 10.01 -2.36 -9.94
C LYS A 415 9.82 -3.83 -9.55
N LYS A 416 10.88 -4.47 -9.04
CA LYS A 416 10.81 -5.86 -8.57
C LYS A 416 9.79 -6.03 -7.43
N ASP A 417 9.81 -5.12 -6.46
CA ASP A 417 8.95 -5.20 -5.27
C ASP A 417 7.46 -5.01 -5.65
N ILE A 418 7.11 -4.05 -6.52
CA ILE A 418 5.73 -3.85 -7.00
C ILE A 418 5.20 -5.07 -7.76
N ILE A 419 6.04 -5.69 -8.61
CA ILE A 419 5.69 -6.92 -9.33
C ILE A 419 5.49 -8.07 -8.33
N ALA A 420 6.35 -8.18 -7.30
CA ALA A 420 6.30 -9.25 -6.33
C ALA A 420 5.05 -9.20 -5.44
N ILE A 421 4.58 -8.02 -5.04
CA ILE A 421 3.40 -7.85 -4.18
C ILE A 421 2.06 -7.86 -4.92
N ALA A 422 2.10 -7.80 -6.26
CA ALA A 422 0.92 -7.75 -7.11
C ALA A 422 -0.04 -8.92 -6.86
N THR A 423 -1.32 -8.68 -7.15
CA THR A 423 -2.35 -9.70 -7.11
C THR A 423 -2.23 -10.55 -8.38
N GLN A 424 -1.90 -11.84 -8.21
CA GLN A 424 -1.61 -12.76 -9.30
C GLN A 424 -2.85 -13.53 -9.72
N GLY A 425 -3.08 -13.61 -11.03
CA GLY A 425 -4.17 -14.41 -11.60
C GLY A 425 -5.56 -13.81 -11.39
N ALA A 426 -5.64 -12.52 -11.04
CA ALA A 426 -6.91 -11.83 -10.86
C ALA A 426 -7.61 -11.55 -12.19
N LEU A 427 -6.84 -11.31 -13.26
CA LEU A 427 -7.40 -10.84 -14.51
C LEU A 427 -7.82 -11.97 -15.44
N THR A 428 -8.92 -11.78 -16.14
CA THR A 428 -9.33 -12.60 -17.29
C THR A 428 -8.89 -11.95 -18.61
N ASP A 429 -8.98 -12.69 -19.72
CA ASP A 429 -8.56 -12.24 -21.06
C ASP A 429 -7.09 -11.81 -21.20
N ILE A 430 -6.22 -12.39 -20.38
CA ILE A 430 -4.77 -12.24 -20.45
C ILE A 430 -4.16 -13.31 -21.37
N PRO A 431 -3.45 -12.93 -22.45
CA PRO A 431 -2.71 -13.88 -23.28
C PRO A 431 -1.64 -14.66 -22.49
N SER A 432 -1.34 -15.90 -22.89
CA SER A 432 -0.48 -16.81 -22.12
C SER A 432 0.96 -16.34 -21.95
N ASP A 433 1.45 -15.47 -22.82
CA ASP A 433 2.79 -14.88 -22.79
C ASP A 433 2.85 -13.54 -22.03
N THR A 434 1.74 -13.14 -21.41
CA THR A 434 1.57 -11.89 -20.71
C THR A 434 1.44 -12.13 -19.20
N PRO A 435 2.18 -11.41 -18.34
CA PRO A 435 2.04 -11.54 -16.89
C PRO A 435 0.62 -11.16 -16.42
N ASN A 436 -0.04 -12.06 -15.68
CA ASN A 436 -1.34 -11.79 -15.05
C ASN A 436 -1.12 -11.24 -13.64
N LEU A 437 -0.70 -9.99 -13.58
CA LEU A 437 -0.34 -9.27 -12.35
C LEU A 437 -1.15 -7.97 -12.29
N LEU A 438 -1.96 -7.82 -11.26
CA LEU A 438 -2.75 -6.61 -11.01
C LEU A 438 -2.16 -5.82 -9.83
N ALA A 439 -1.98 -4.52 -10.05
CA ALA A 439 -1.37 -3.60 -9.10
C ALA A 439 -2.05 -3.60 -7.73
N TRP A 440 -1.25 -3.50 -6.66
CA TRP A 440 -1.71 -3.43 -5.29
C TRP A 440 -0.87 -2.44 -4.47
N ASN A 441 -1.50 -1.65 -3.60
CA ASN A 441 -0.87 -0.55 -2.86
C ASN A 441 -0.40 -0.90 -1.45
N GLY A 442 -0.55 -2.15 -1.00
CA GLY A 442 -0.28 -2.54 0.39
C GLY A 442 -1.51 -2.51 1.31
N GLY A 443 -2.71 -2.25 0.78
CA GLY A 443 -3.96 -2.23 1.55
C GLY A 443 -4.04 -1.07 2.55
N GLY A 444 -3.23 -0.02 2.33
CA GLY A 444 -3.14 1.14 3.20
C GLY A 444 -2.19 1.01 4.38
N SER A 445 -1.42 -0.07 4.48
CA SER A 445 -0.27 -0.12 5.39
C SER A 445 0.74 0.99 5.06
N SER A 446 1.28 1.59 6.12
CA SER A 446 2.37 2.58 6.11
C SER A 446 3.76 1.92 6.06
N ASN A 447 3.86 0.64 6.48
CA ASN A 447 5.14 -0.06 6.60
C ASN A 447 5.49 -0.77 5.28
N TYR A 448 6.33 -0.13 4.46
CA TYR A 448 6.81 -0.70 3.21
C TYR A 448 7.48 -2.07 3.37
N THR A 449 8.29 -2.25 4.42
CA THR A 449 9.01 -3.51 4.64
C THR A 449 8.04 -4.67 4.85
N ASP A 450 6.99 -4.46 5.64
CA ASP A 450 5.96 -5.47 5.87
C ASP A 450 5.14 -5.76 4.61
N ILE A 451 4.82 -4.71 3.83
CA ILE A 451 4.12 -4.88 2.55
C ILE A 451 4.90 -5.82 1.61
N VAL A 452 6.21 -5.61 1.48
CA VAL A 452 7.07 -6.44 0.64
C VAL A 452 7.27 -7.83 1.22
N ALA A 453 7.44 -7.95 2.54
CA ALA A 453 7.62 -9.24 3.23
C ALA A 453 6.39 -10.15 3.10
N ASN A 454 5.18 -9.57 3.10
CA ASN A 454 3.93 -10.29 2.90
C ASN A 454 3.75 -10.81 1.45
N GLY A 455 4.51 -10.27 0.49
CA GLY A 455 4.57 -10.78 -0.87
C GLY A 455 3.26 -10.70 -1.67
N GLY A 456 3.22 -11.46 -2.76
CA GLY A 456 2.10 -11.51 -3.70
C GLY A 456 0.95 -12.36 -3.20
N TYR A 457 -0.25 -12.07 -3.70
CA TYR A 457 -1.45 -12.86 -3.40
C TYR A 457 -1.94 -13.52 -4.67
N LYS A 458 -2.08 -14.85 -4.64
CA LYS A 458 -2.62 -15.61 -5.76
C LYS A 458 -4.11 -15.81 -5.55
N VAL A 459 -4.92 -15.29 -6.48
CA VAL A 459 -6.36 -15.52 -6.45
C VAL A 459 -6.60 -17.01 -6.60
N THR A 460 -7.17 -17.64 -5.56
CA THR A 460 -7.63 -19.01 -5.65
C THR A 460 -8.97 -18.99 -6.36
N ALA A 461 -8.98 -19.38 -7.64
CA ALA A 461 -10.21 -19.45 -8.44
C ALA A 461 -11.29 -20.17 -7.64
N SER A 462 -12.37 -19.48 -7.32
CA SER A 462 -13.49 -20.13 -6.66
C SER A 462 -14.06 -21.17 -7.64
N VAL A 463 -14.69 -22.21 -7.10
CA VAL A 463 -15.39 -23.22 -7.93
C VAL A 463 -16.39 -22.55 -8.86
N LYS A 464 -16.96 -21.41 -8.44
CA LYS A 464 -17.87 -20.58 -9.21
C LYS A 464 -17.19 -19.93 -10.42
N ASP A 465 -16.00 -19.34 -10.27
CA ASP A 465 -15.27 -18.70 -11.38
C ASP A 465 -14.81 -19.71 -12.42
N ARG A 466 -14.44 -20.93 -11.97
CA ARG A 466 -14.13 -22.04 -12.89
C ARG A 466 -15.37 -22.49 -13.66
N PHE A 467 -16.53 -22.51 -13.00
CA PHE A 467 -17.78 -22.93 -13.61
C PHE A 467 -18.30 -21.88 -14.61
N GLU A 468 -18.29 -20.60 -14.23
CA GLU A 468 -18.68 -19.49 -15.12
C GLU A 468 -17.73 -19.37 -16.33
N GLY A 469 -16.42 -19.53 -16.12
CA GLY A 469 -15.44 -19.58 -17.23
C GLY A 469 -15.64 -20.78 -18.16
N LEU A 470 -16.04 -21.94 -17.64
CA LEU A 470 -16.38 -23.11 -18.45
C LEU A 470 -17.67 -22.90 -19.25
N VAL A 471 -18.70 -22.29 -18.64
CA VAL A 471 -19.97 -21.97 -19.30
C VAL A 471 -19.73 -20.96 -20.44
N HIS A 472 -18.99 -19.88 -20.18
CA HIS A 472 -18.70 -18.88 -21.21
C HIS A 472 -17.89 -19.45 -22.38
N LYS A 473 -16.93 -20.34 -22.09
CA LYS A 473 -16.15 -21.03 -23.13
C LYS A 473 -17.03 -21.98 -23.96
N ALA A 474 -17.99 -22.66 -23.32
CA ALA A 474 -18.95 -23.51 -24.01
C ALA A 474 -19.90 -22.71 -24.91
N GLU A 475 -20.41 -21.57 -24.44
CA GLU A 475 -21.26 -20.67 -25.23
C GLU A 475 -20.53 -20.13 -26.48
N LYS A 476 -19.26 -19.74 -26.31
CA LYS A 476 -18.43 -19.25 -27.42
C LYS A 476 -18.17 -20.33 -28.49
N LEU A 477 -17.91 -21.57 -28.06
CA LEU A 477 -17.77 -22.71 -28.97
C LEU A 477 -19.08 -23.03 -29.70
N LEU A 478 -20.20 -23.04 -28.99
CA LEU A 478 -21.51 -23.26 -29.60
C LEU A 478 -21.84 -22.20 -30.66
N THR A 479 -21.53 -20.93 -30.35
CA THR A 479 -21.80 -19.82 -31.26
C THR A 479 -20.91 -19.88 -32.52
N GLN A 480 -19.65 -20.32 -32.37
CA GLN A 480 -18.75 -20.53 -33.50
C GLN A 480 -19.16 -21.71 -34.37
N GLU A 481 -19.53 -22.85 -33.78
CA GLU A 481 -20.00 -24.02 -34.54
C GLU A 481 -21.33 -23.74 -35.24
N LEU A 482 -22.29 -23.09 -34.58
CA LEU A 482 -23.56 -22.69 -35.20
C LEU A 482 -23.35 -21.68 -36.33
N GLY A 483 -22.41 -20.74 -36.18
CA GLY A 483 -22.05 -19.80 -37.24
C GLY A 483 -21.43 -20.49 -38.46
N ALA A 484 -20.58 -21.49 -38.25
CA ALA A 484 -19.98 -22.28 -39.32
C ALA A 484 -21.03 -23.12 -40.06
N ILE A 485 -21.94 -23.78 -39.34
CA ILE A 485 -23.03 -24.56 -39.93
C ILE A 485 -23.98 -23.67 -40.72
N TYR A 486 -24.31 -22.49 -40.20
CA TYR A 486 -25.16 -21.53 -40.91
C TYR A 486 -24.52 -21.04 -42.22
N SER A 487 -23.21 -20.80 -42.21
CA SER A 487 -22.43 -20.46 -43.42
C SER A 487 -22.50 -21.58 -44.46
N GLU A 488 -22.25 -22.83 -44.05
CA GLU A 488 -22.29 -23.97 -44.98
C GLU A 488 -23.68 -24.20 -45.58
N ILE A 489 -24.75 -24.04 -44.79
CA ILE A 489 -26.13 -24.14 -45.28
C ILE A 489 -26.47 -22.97 -46.21
N HIS A 490 -26.00 -21.76 -45.90
CA HIS A 490 -26.22 -20.59 -46.73
C HIS A 490 -25.56 -20.73 -48.10
N ASP A 491 -24.32 -21.20 -48.13
CA ASP A 491 -23.54 -21.40 -49.36
C ASP A 491 -24.15 -22.53 -50.21
N ALA A 492 -24.65 -23.60 -49.58
CA ALA A 492 -25.36 -24.69 -50.26
C ALA A 492 -26.75 -24.30 -50.79
N ALA A 493 -27.37 -23.25 -50.27
CA ALA A 493 -28.67 -22.75 -50.73
C ALA A 493 -28.55 -21.70 -51.86
N ILE A 494 -27.35 -21.17 -52.11
CA ILE A 494 -27.05 -20.19 -53.16
C ILE A 494 -26.38 -20.84 -54.40
N ALA A 495 -25.81 -22.04 -54.25
CA ALA A 495 -25.33 -22.88 -55.36
C ALA A 495 -26.49 -23.65 -56.04
#